data_AF-R0BG04-F1
#
_entry.id   AF-R0BG04-F1
#
_cell.length_a   1.000
_cell.length_b   1.000
_cell.length_c   1.000
_cell.angle_alpha   90.00
_cell.angle_beta   90.00
_cell.angle_gamma   90.00
#
_symmetry.space_group_name_H-M   'P 1'
#
loop_
_entity.id
_entity.type
_entity.pdbx_description
1 polymer ?
#
loop_
_entity_poly.entity_id
_entity_poly.type
_entity_poly.pdbx_seq_one_letter_code
_entity_poly.pdbx_strand_id
1 'polypeptide(L)' 'MKKTIIEEMGGTYVRQGDYLIPCLTLPAEKETKPIGVWGQRHKGYLKEHNRVTEIVKSEIISI' A
#
# COMPACT_ATOMS: atom_id res chain seq x y z
N MET A 1 -6.50 -18.23 26.11
CA MET A 1 -5.44 -17.55 25.33
C MET A 1 -5.76 -16.07 25.31
N LYS A 2 -4.76 -15.20 25.44
CA LYS A 2 -4.97 -13.75 25.39
C LYS A 2 -5.06 -13.33 23.93
N LYS A 3 -6.09 -12.57 23.57
CA LYS A 3 -6.22 -12.02 22.22
C LYS A 3 -5.08 -11.03 21.96
N THR A 4 -4.58 -11.00 20.74
CA THR A 4 -3.62 -9.96 20.35
C THR A 4 -4.38 -8.65 20.13
N ILE A 5 -3.66 -7.52 20.21
CA ILE A 5 -4.22 -6.18 19.96
C ILE A 5 -4.96 -6.13 18.62
N ILE A 6 -4.47 -6.88 17.63
CA ILE A 6 -5.02 -6.91 16.27
C ILE A 6 -6.35 -7.66 16.23
N GLU A 7 -6.46 -8.80 16.94
CA GLU A 7 -7.73 -9.54 17.06
C GLU A 7 -8.78 -8.77 17.87
N GLU A 8 -8.35 -8.01 18.88
CA GLU A 8 -9.23 -7.14 19.67
C GLU A 8 -9.81 -6.00 18.80
N MET A 9 -9.03 -5.51 17.84
CA MET A 9 -9.45 -4.50 16.85
C MET A 9 -10.24 -5.09 15.66
N GLY A 10 -10.54 -6.39 15.67
CA GLY A 10 -11.21 -7.07 14.55
C GLY A 10 -10.35 -7.27 13.30
N GLY A 11 -9.03 -7.11 13.42
CA GLY A 11 -8.07 -7.40 12.37
C GLY A 11 -7.89 -8.91 12.14
N THR A 12 -7.57 -9.28 10.91
CA THR A 12 -7.34 -10.68 10.51
C THR A 12 -5.84 -10.94 10.28
N TYR A 13 -5.44 -12.20 10.25
CA TYR A 13 -4.08 -12.61 9.93
C TYR A 13 -4.05 -13.47 8.67
N VAL A 14 -3.02 -13.27 7.85
CA VAL A 14 -2.69 -14.12 6.70
C VAL A 14 -1.40 -14.86 7.00
N ARG A 15 -1.38 -16.16 6.71
CA ARG A 15 -0.17 -16.98 6.86
C ARG A 15 0.72 -16.81 5.64
N GLN A 16 1.93 -16.33 5.84
CA GLN A 16 2.96 -16.25 4.81
C GLN A 16 4.19 -17.04 5.28
N GLY A 17 4.40 -18.22 4.68
CA GLY A 17 5.37 -19.20 5.17
C GLY A 17 5.04 -19.63 6.60
N ASP A 18 6.01 -19.47 7.50
CA ASP A 18 5.88 -19.81 8.93
C ASP A 18 5.34 -18.66 9.79
N TYR A 19 5.07 -17.49 9.19
CA TYR A 19 4.64 -16.29 9.90
C TYR A 19 3.15 -15.99 9.68
N LEU A 20 2.49 -15.52 10.74
CA LEU A 20 1.16 -14.90 10.67
C LEU A 20 1.33 -13.38 10.60
N ILE A 21 0.97 -12.80 9.47
CA ILE A 21 1.09 -11.37 9.20
C ILE A 21 -0.29 -10.74 9.32
N PRO A 22 -0.46 -9.65 10.09
CA PRO A 22 -1.74 -8.99 10.20
C PRO A 22 -2.14 -8.31 8.88
N CYS A 23 -3.40 -8.49 8.51
CA CYS A 23 -4.03 -7.77 7.41
C CYS A 23 -4.27 -6.32 7.82
N LEU A 24 -3.35 -5.44 7.44
CA LEU A 24 -3.53 -4.00 7.59
C LEU A 24 -4.39 -3.49 6.43
N THR A 25 -5.71 -3.53 6.62
CA THR A 25 -6.62 -2.77 5.73
C THR A 25 -6.50 -1.30 6.09
N LEU A 26 -5.97 -0.51 5.16
CA LEU A 26 -6.13 0.94 5.24
C LEU A 26 -7.64 1.24 5.24
N PRO A 27 -8.13 2.19 6.06
CA PRO A 27 -9.52 2.61 5.99
C PRO A 27 -9.83 2.98 4.53
N ALA A 28 -10.98 2.52 4.03
CA ALA A 28 -11.43 2.79 2.66
C ALA A 28 -11.68 4.29 2.39
N GLU A 29 -11.44 5.14 3.39
CA GLU A 29 -11.23 6.56 3.19
C GLU A 29 -10.04 6.70 2.23
N LYS A 30 -10.39 6.81 0.94
CA LYS A 30 -9.63 7.49 -0.08
C LYS A 30 -9.41 8.93 0.37
N GLU A 31 -8.74 9.12 1.49
CA GLU A 31 -8.10 10.37 1.74
C GLU A 31 -7.07 10.45 0.63
N THR A 32 -7.40 11.22 -0.40
CA THR A 32 -6.44 11.99 -1.19
C THR A 32 -5.71 12.95 -0.24
N LYS A 33 -5.13 12.40 0.84
CA LYS A 33 -4.14 13.04 1.65
C LYS A 33 -3.06 13.41 0.65
N PRO A 34 -2.70 14.70 0.56
CA PRO A 34 -1.66 15.11 -0.36
C PRO A 34 -0.45 14.25 -0.03
N ILE A 35 0.04 13.53 -1.05
CA ILE A 35 1.27 12.77 -0.94
C ILE A 35 2.28 13.73 -0.34
N GLY A 36 2.80 13.42 0.85
CA GLY A 36 3.74 14.30 1.54
C GLY A 36 4.95 14.58 0.64
N VAL A 37 5.73 15.60 0.99
CA VAL A 37 6.90 16.06 0.21
C VAL A 37 7.79 14.89 -0.26
N TRP A 38 7.97 13.88 0.59
CA TRP A 38 8.72 12.67 0.28
C TRP A 38 8.12 11.81 -0.83
N GLY A 39 6.80 11.58 -0.82
CA GLY A 39 6.18 10.78 -1.87
C GLY A 39 6.09 11.53 -3.20
N GLN A 40 5.98 12.86 -3.19
CA GLN A 40 6.06 13.66 -4.43
C GLN A 40 7.46 13.61 -5.03
N ARG A 41 8.51 13.76 -4.21
CA ARG A 41 9.91 13.62 -4.65
C ARG A 41 10.21 12.23 -5.18
N HIS A 42 9.74 11.19 -4.49
CA HIS A 42 9.90 9.81 -4.94
C HIS A 42 9.19 9.55 -6.26
N LYS A 43 7.97 10.10 -6.46
CA LYS A 43 7.27 10.04 -7.75
C LYS A 43 8.08 10.74 -8.86
N GLY A 44 8.70 11.88 -8.57
CA GLY A 44 9.62 12.56 -9.50
C GLY A 44 10.82 11.68 -9.88
N TYR A 45 11.47 11.08 -8.89
CA TYR A 45 12.59 10.15 -9.10
C TYR A 45 12.19 8.95 -9.98
N LEU A 46 11.02 8.35 -9.73
CA LEU A 46 10.51 7.25 -10.55
C LEU A 46 10.22 7.68 -12.00
N LYS A 47 9.69 8.89 -12.23
CA LYS A 47 9.49 9.41 -13.59
C LYS A 47 10.81 9.61 -14.34
N GLU A 48 11.83 10.08 -13.64
CA GLU A 48 13.14 10.37 -14.21
C GLU A 48 13.96 9.10 -14.49
N HIS A 49 13.91 8.14 -13.57
CA HIS A 49 14.76 6.93 -13.61
C HIS A 49 14.04 5.65 -14.06
N ASN A 50 12.70 5.61 -14.06
CA ASN A 50 11.90 4.45 -14.49
C ASN A 50 10.93 4.81 -15.63
N ARG A 51 11.45 5.35 -16.75
CA ARG A 51 10.67 5.57 -17.99
C ARG A 51 9.98 4.31 -18.52
N VAL A 52 10.46 3.12 -18.15
CA VAL A 52 9.93 1.84 -18.64
C VAL A 52 8.63 1.41 -17.94
N THR A 53 8.38 1.82 -16.68
CA THR A 53 7.20 1.35 -15.92
C THR A 53 6.01 2.30 -15.92
N GLU A 54 6.19 3.60 -16.18
CA GLU A 54 5.06 4.55 -16.23
C GLU A 54 4.21 4.36 -17.49
N ILE A 55 4.82 3.96 -18.63
CA ILE A 55 4.09 3.67 -19.89
C ILE A 55 3.10 2.53 -19.67
N VAL A 56 3.50 1.47 -18.97
CA VAL A 56 2.66 0.27 -18.76
C VAL A 56 1.52 0.51 -17.76
N LYS A 57 1.71 1.41 -16.79
CA LYS A 57 0.64 1.76 -15.82
C LYS A 57 -0.38 2.75 -16.38
N SER A 58 0.01 3.65 -17.29
CA SER A 58 -0.94 4.58 -17.91
C SER A 58 -1.94 3.89 -18.86
N GLU A 59 -1.56 2.76 -19.48
CA GLU A 59 -2.47 2.00 -20.35
C GLU A 59 -3.46 1.13 -19.53
N ILE A 60 -3.06 0.62 -18.37
CA ILE A 60 -3.90 -0.25 -17.54
C ILE A 60 -5.01 0.53 -16.78
N ILE A 61 -4.88 1.85 -16.63
CA ILE A 61 -5.91 2.69 -15.98
C ILE A 61 -6.89 3.30 -17.02
N SER A 62 -6.61 3.15 -18.32
CA SER A 62 -7.43 3.71 -19.42
C SER A 62 -8.19 2.66 -20.25
N ILE A 63 -8.16 1.37 -19.89
CA ILE A 63 -9.02 0.31 -20.45
C ILE A 63 -10.05 -0.13 -19.42
#